data_AF-A0A931X1J4-F1
#
_entry.id   AF-A0A931X1J4-F1
#
_cell.length_a   1.000
_cell.length_b   1.000
_cell.length_c   1.000
_cell.angle_alpha   90.00
_cell.angle_beta   90.00
_cell.angle_gamma   90.00
#
_symmetry.space_group_name_H-M   'P 1'
#
loop_
_entity.id
_entity.type
_entity.pdbx_description
1 polymer ?
#
loop_
_entity_poly.entity_id
_entity_poly.type
_entity_poly.pdbx_seq_one_letter_code
_entity_poly.pdbx_strand_id
1 'polypeptide(L)'
;GVRSYIHEGATVIVPPTTAPLVERIATATFDSRPDAQSRDPKPARVESVKETLLLEDRDNAMAVYNVASGHTDEYLVFHFPRQKVLLPGDLLFFRGADQPLKGRSRQLCETIEKLGIEVESMYVSWPLNGYGGVRDTVRFDEFRAACALPSP
;
A
#
# COMPACT_ATOMS: atom_id res chain seq x y z
N GLY A 1 9.99 -10.98 -8.61
CA GLY A 1 9.48 -11.10 -7.22
C GLY A 1 10.47 -10.47 -6.26
N VAL A 2 10.19 -10.42 -4.96
CA VAL A 2 11.03 -9.70 -3.97
C VAL A 2 12.53 -10.08 -4.04
N ARG A 3 12.86 -11.36 -4.28
CA ARG A 3 14.24 -11.85 -4.44
C ARG A 3 15.02 -11.18 -5.57
N SER A 4 14.35 -10.84 -6.68
CA SER A 4 14.98 -10.13 -7.79
C SER A 4 15.42 -8.73 -7.37
N TYR A 5 14.58 -8.01 -6.61
CA TYR A 5 14.91 -6.68 -6.10
C TYR A 5 15.99 -6.74 -5.01
N ILE A 6 15.97 -7.76 -4.14
CA ILE A 6 17.03 -8.00 -3.16
C ILE A 6 18.37 -8.21 -3.87
N HIS A 7 18.40 -9.02 -4.93
CA HIS A 7 19.62 -9.24 -5.72
C HIS A 7 20.14 -7.95 -6.40
N GLU A 8 19.25 -7.02 -6.78
CA GLU A 8 19.65 -5.71 -7.29
C GLU A 8 20.02 -4.71 -6.18
N GLY A 9 20.01 -5.12 -4.91
CA GLY A 9 20.42 -4.30 -3.77
C GLY A 9 19.35 -3.35 -3.24
N ALA A 10 18.08 -3.53 -3.63
CA ALA A 10 16.97 -2.72 -3.14
C ALA A 10 16.71 -2.95 -1.64
N THR A 11 16.26 -1.88 -0.96
CA THR A 11 15.68 -1.99 0.38
C THR A 11 14.24 -2.45 0.29
N VAL A 12 13.89 -3.47 1.08
CA VAL A 12 12.54 -4.01 1.18
C VAL A 12 11.86 -3.39 2.40
N ILE A 13 10.87 -2.54 2.14
CA ILE A 13 10.10 -1.84 3.16
C ILE A 13 8.85 -2.66 3.49
N VAL A 14 8.68 -3.03 4.76
CA VAL A 14 7.58 -3.89 5.22
C VAL A 14 7.11 -3.53 6.64
N PRO A 15 5.92 -3.98 7.06
CA PRO A 15 5.57 -3.97 8.47
C PRO A 15 6.50 -4.87 9.31
N PRO A 16 6.72 -4.58 10.61
CA PRO A 16 7.58 -5.38 11.48
C PRO A 16 7.24 -6.87 11.49
N THR A 17 5.95 -7.23 11.45
CA THR A 17 5.53 -8.65 11.46
C THR A 17 5.91 -9.40 10.18
N THR A 18 6.15 -8.68 9.09
CA THR A 18 6.48 -9.25 7.78
C THR A 18 7.99 -9.38 7.56
N ALA A 19 8.83 -8.65 8.31
CA ALA A 19 10.28 -8.69 8.16
C ALA A 19 10.89 -10.12 8.24
N PRO A 20 10.50 -10.98 9.22
CA PRO A 20 11.03 -12.35 9.27
C PRO A 20 10.68 -13.20 8.04
N LEU A 21 9.52 -12.95 7.42
CA LEU A 21 9.12 -13.63 6.18
C LEU A 21 10.03 -13.20 5.01
N VAL A 22 10.36 -11.92 4.91
CA VAL A 22 11.26 -11.40 3.86
C VAL A 22 12.64 -12.02 3.99
N GLU A 23 13.20 -12.11 5.19
CA GLU A 23 14.51 -12.74 5.45
C GLU A 23 14.52 -14.21 5.05
N ARG A 24 13.45 -14.95 5.39
CA ARG A 24 13.28 -16.34 4.96
C ARG A 24 13.17 -16.47 3.44
N ILE A 25 12.46 -15.57 2.77
CA ILE A 25 12.36 -15.56 1.31
C ILE A 25 13.72 -15.23 0.67
N ALA A 26 14.51 -14.33 1.25
CA ALA A 26 15.82 -13.93 0.73
C ALA A 26 16.84 -15.07 0.76
N THR A 27 16.75 -15.92 1.79
CA THR A 27 17.69 -17.03 2.06
C THR A 27 17.22 -18.38 1.52
N ALA A 28 16.00 -18.47 0.99
CA ALA A 28 15.50 -19.71 0.40
C ALA A 28 16.35 -20.19 -0.79
N THR A 29 16.51 -21.50 -0.94
CA THR A 29 17.22 -22.10 -2.07
C THR A 29 16.21 -22.63 -3.09
N PHE A 30 16.32 -22.20 -4.35
CA PHE A 30 15.45 -22.66 -5.44
C PHE A 30 16.24 -23.61 -6.35
N ASP A 31 16.21 -24.91 -6.07
CA ASP A 31 17.06 -25.90 -6.75
C ASP A 31 16.60 -26.26 -8.16
N SER A 32 15.29 -26.33 -8.40
CA SER A 32 14.74 -26.77 -9.70
C SER A 32 14.84 -25.69 -10.78
N ARG A 33 14.80 -24.42 -10.39
CA ARG A 33 14.91 -23.23 -11.26
C ARG A 33 15.62 -22.11 -10.49
N PRO A 34 16.96 -22.17 -10.37
CA PRO A 34 17.70 -21.20 -9.57
C PRO A 34 17.62 -19.82 -10.21
N ASP A 35 17.13 -18.85 -9.43
CA ASP A 35 17.13 -17.43 -9.77
C ASP A 35 18.50 -16.79 -9.49
N ALA A 36 18.65 -15.50 -9.82
CA ALA A 36 19.90 -14.77 -9.60
C ALA A 36 20.32 -14.81 -8.12
N GLN A 37 19.36 -14.64 -7.20
CA GLN A 37 19.58 -14.70 -5.76
C GLN A 37 20.04 -16.09 -5.28
N SER A 38 19.61 -17.19 -5.91
CA SER A 38 20.13 -18.53 -5.60
C SER A 38 21.53 -18.80 -6.15
N ARG A 39 21.93 -18.14 -7.24
CA ARG A 39 23.26 -18.30 -7.86
C ARG A 39 24.32 -17.40 -7.23
N ASP A 40 23.92 -16.19 -6.84
CA ASP A 40 24.75 -15.17 -6.19
C ASP A 40 23.95 -14.56 -5.02
N PRO A 41 23.96 -15.19 -3.83
CA PRO A 41 23.15 -14.72 -2.71
C PRO A 41 23.63 -13.37 -2.17
N LYS A 42 22.74 -12.38 -2.19
CA LYS A 42 22.98 -11.07 -1.58
C LYS A 42 22.16 -10.87 -0.30
N PRO A 43 22.68 -10.18 0.71
CA PRO A 43 21.94 -9.93 1.94
C PRO A 43 20.72 -9.04 1.66
N ALA A 44 19.58 -9.39 2.26
CA ALA A 44 18.41 -8.53 2.22
C ALA A 44 18.63 -7.27 3.07
N ARG A 45 18.26 -6.12 2.52
CA ARG A 45 18.15 -4.86 3.27
C ARG A 45 16.68 -4.69 3.62
N VAL A 46 16.32 -4.88 4.89
CA VAL A 46 14.92 -4.80 5.34
C VAL A 46 14.76 -3.58 6.23
N GLU A 47 13.75 -2.76 5.93
CA GLU A 47 13.38 -1.61 6.74
C GLU A 47 11.93 -1.79 7.20
N SER A 48 11.73 -1.77 8.52
CA SER A 48 10.42 -2.01 9.12
C SER A 48 9.70 -0.70 9.42
N VAL A 49 8.44 -0.58 8.98
CA VAL A 49 7.59 0.59 9.24
C VAL A 49 6.62 0.27 10.37
N LYS A 50 6.96 0.64 11.61
CA LYS A 50 6.07 0.42 12.74
C LYS A 50 4.80 1.28 12.67
N GLU A 51 4.97 2.56 12.34
CA GLU A 51 3.86 3.53 12.28
C GLU A 51 3.95 4.35 11.00
N THR A 52 5.08 5.05 10.79
CA THR A 52 5.27 5.90 9.62
C THR A 52 6.74 5.92 9.20
N LEU A 53 6.95 6.05 7.89
CA LEU A 53 8.25 6.29 7.26
C LEU A 53 8.09 7.39 6.21
N LEU A 54 8.98 8.38 6.21
CA LEU A 54 9.06 9.40 5.17
C LEU A 54 10.31 9.15 4.31
N LEU A 55 10.09 8.97 3.01
CA LEU A 55 11.15 8.91 2.00
C LEU A 55 11.08 10.18 1.17
N GLU A 56 12.14 10.98 1.19
CA GLU A 56 12.18 12.26 0.50
C GLU A 56 13.50 12.48 -0.21
N ASP A 57 13.42 13.06 -1.40
CA ASP A 57 14.54 13.61 -2.14
C ASP A 57 14.21 15.04 -2.62
N ARG A 58 15.04 15.56 -3.52
CA ARG A 58 14.86 16.91 -4.05
C ARG A 58 13.58 17.06 -4.85
N ASP A 59 13.14 16.01 -5.54
CA ASP A 59 12.06 16.05 -6.52
C ASP A 59 10.74 15.55 -5.91
N ASN A 60 10.80 14.61 -4.97
CA ASN A 60 9.61 13.98 -4.40
C ASN A 60 9.68 13.66 -2.91
N ALA A 61 8.50 13.43 -2.33
CA ALA A 61 8.33 12.86 -1.00
C ALA A 61 7.23 11.79 -1.04
N MET A 62 7.44 10.70 -0.31
CA MET A 62 6.49 9.63 -0.10
C MET A 62 6.44 9.29 1.40
N ALA A 63 5.27 9.46 1.99
CA ALA A 63 4.98 8.96 3.33
C ALA A 63 4.35 7.56 3.24
N VAL A 64 4.85 6.64 4.05
CA VAL A 64 4.37 5.27 4.18
C VAL A 64 3.75 5.14 5.56
N TYR A 65 2.49 4.73 5.62
CA TYR A 65 1.75 4.56 6.87
C TYR A 65 1.42 3.09 7.09
N ASN A 66 1.77 2.56 8.25
CA ASN A 66 1.29 1.26 8.70
C ASN A 66 -0.05 1.43 9.42
N VAL A 67 -1.11 0.89 8.84
CA VAL A 67 -2.49 1.12 9.27
C VAL A 67 -3.23 -0.18 9.53
N ALA A 68 -4.20 -0.14 10.45
CA ALA A 68 -5.19 -1.19 10.57
C ALA A 68 -6.05 -1.23 9.31
N SER A 69 -6.24 -2.43 8.74
CA SER A 69 -6.74 -2.57 7.38
C SER A 69 -8.03 -3.37 7.23
N GLY A 70 -8.35 -4.25 8.19
CA GLY A 70 -9.41 -5.24 8.04
C GLY A 70 -9.18 -6.24 6.89
N HIS A 71 -7.97 -6.28 6.33
CA HIS A 71 -7.54 -7.18 5.25
C HIS A 71 -6.43 -8.12 5.71
N THR A 72 -5.48 -7.58 6.47
CA THR A 72 -4.32 -8.22 7.10
C THR A 72 -4.08 -7.57 8.46
N ASP A 73 -3.25 -8.20 9.30
CA ASP A 73 -2.92 -7.65 10.63
C ASP A 73 -2.24 -6.27 10.55
N GLU A 74 -1.44 -6.04 9.51
CA GLU A 74 -0.77 -4.78 9.19
C GLU A 74 -0.86 -4.50 7.68
N TYR A 75 -0.95 -3.23 7.28
CA TYR A 75 -1.01 -2.84 5.86
C TYR A 75 -0.33 -1.49 5.64
N LEU A 76 0.46 -1.39 4.57
CA LEU A 76 1.13 -0.14 4.20
C LEU A 76 0.30 0.63 3.17
N VAL A 77 0.01 1.89 3.48
CA VAL A 77 -0.58 2.85 2.55
C VAL A 77 0.47 3.90 2.20
N PHE A 78 0.49 4.32 0.93
CA PHE A 78 1.49 5.26 0.40
C PHE A 78 0.83 6.59 0.04
N HIS A 79 1.37 7.68 0.55
CA HIS A 79 0.92 9.05 0.28
C HIS A 79 2.06 9.86 -0.31
N PHE A 80 1.75 10.61 -1.36
CA PHE A 80 2.68 11.51 -2.03
C PHE A 80 2.22 12.95 -1.73
N PRO A 81 2.73 13.59 -0.66
CA PRO A 81 2.21 14.87 -0.20
C PRO A 81 2.36 16.01 -1.22
N ARG A 82 3.42 16.00 -2.03
CA ARG A 82 3.64 17.05 -3.05
C ARG A 82 2.61 16.99 -4.18
N GLN A 83 2.09 15.80 -4.49
CA GLN A 83 1.05 15.57 -5.50
C GLN A 83 -0.34 15.43 -4.88
N LYS A 84 -0.43 15.33 -3.55
CA LYS A 84 -1.64 15.01 -2.81
C LYS A 84 -2.33 13.75 -3.34
N VAL A 85 -1.52 12.73 -3.58
CA VAL A 85 -1.96 11.45 -4.14
C VAL A 85 -1.88 10.36 -3.06
N LEU A 86 -2.92 9.55 -2.92
CA LEU A 86 -2.93 8.37 -2.06
C LEU A 86 -3.00 7.08 -2.88
N LEU A 87 -2.20 6.08 -2.53
CA LEU A 87 -2.31 4.72 -3.04
C LEU A 87 -2.83 3.83 -1.89
N PRO A 88 -4.16 3.66 -1.77
CA PRO A 88 -4.75 2.87 -0.71
C PRO A 88 -4.61 1.36 -0.91
N GLY A 89 -4.11 0.92 -2.07
CA GLY A 89 -4.03 -0.51 -2.42
C GLY A 89 -5.42 -1.16 -2.36
N ASP A 90 -5.48 -2.32 -1.71
CA ASP A 90 -6.69 -3.12 -1.54
C ASP A 90 -7.71 -2.49 -0.58
N LEU A 91 -7.41 -1.37 0.08
CA LEU A 91 -8.33 -0.81 1.08
C LEU A 91 -9.53 -0.09 0.45
N LEU A 92 -9.51 0.20 -0.85
CA LEU A 92 -10.56 0.97 -1.51
C LEU A 92 -11.26 0.22 -2.66
N PHE A 93 -12.58 0.06 -2.55
CA PHE A 93 -13.45 -0.47 -3.60
C PHE A 93 -14.49 0.60 -3.94
N PHE A 94 -14.10 1.56 -4.79
CA PHE A 94 -14.92 2.73 -5.10
C PHE A 94 -15.75 2.52 -6.37
N ARG A 95 -17.08 2.63 -6.27
CA ARG A 95 -18.02 2.45 -7.41
C ARG A 95 -18.76 3.73 -7.82
N GLY A 96 -18.75 4.75 -6.97
CA GLY A 96 -19.46 6.00 -7.18
C GLY A 96 -19.63 6.77 -5.89
N ALA A 97 -19.76 8.10 -5.98
CA ALA A 97 -19.95 8.98 -4.84
C ALA A 97 -21.34 8.82 -4.17
N ASP A 98 -22.29 8.25 -4.90
CA ASP A 98 -23.68 7.96 -4.50
C ASP A 98 -23.83 6.58 -3.83
N GLN A 99 -22.76 5.80 -3.75
CA GLN A 99 -22.76 4.45 -3.20
C GLN A 99 -22.03 4.43 -1.85
N PRO A 100 -22.62 3.90 -0.76
CA PRO A 100 -21.97 3.87 0.53
C PRO A 100 -20.76 2.92 0.52
N LEU A 101 -19.67 3.38 1.11
CA LEU A 101 -18.49 2.55 1.34
C LEU A 101 -18.77 1.50 2.43
N LYS A 102 -18.16 0.32 2.30
CA LYS A 102 -18.35 -0.82 3.21
C LYS A 102 -17.02 -1.42 3.64
N GLY A 103 -17.02 -2.13 4.76
CA GLY A 103 -15.86 -2.86 5.27
C GLY A 103 -14.59 -2.00 5.33
N ARG A 104 -13.48 -2.53 4.81
CA ARG A 104 -12.18 -1.83 4.76
C ARG A 104 -12.21 -0.47 4.05
N SER A 105 -13.07 -0.29 3.05
CA SER A 105 -13.22 1.02 2.38
C SER A 105 -13.91 2.05 3.23
N ARG A 106 -14.83 1.62 4.12
CA ARG A 106 -15.40 2.50 5.14
C ARG A 106 -14.36 2.85 6.20
N GLN A 107 -13.60 1.86 6.67
CA GLN A 107 -12.53 2.07 7.64
C GLN A 107 -11.48 3.06 7.13
N LEU A 108 -11.17 3.04 5.82
CA LEU A 108 -10.25 3.97 5.20
C LEU A 108 -10.66 5.45 5.36
N CYS A 109 -11.96 5.76 5.43
CA CYS A 109 -12.45 7.12 5.72
C CYS A 109 -11.88 7.62 7.06
N GLU A 110 -12.03 6.81 8.11
CA GLU A 110 -11.54 7.13 9.45
C GLU A 110 -10.02 7.13 9.51
N THR A 111 -9.37 6.23 8.77
CA THR A 111 -7.90 6.17 8.70
C THR A 111 -7.34 7.46 8.12
N ILE A 112 -7.87 7.95 6.99
CA ILE A 112 -7.40 9.20 6.36
C ILE A 112 -7.65 10.40 7.27
N GLU A 113 -8.80 10.45 7.95
CA GLU A 113 -9.11 11.49 8.94
C GLU A 113 -8.12 11.49 10.11
N LYS A 114 -7.83 10.31 10.68
CA LYS A 114 -6.86 10.15 11.78
C LYS A 114 -5.44 10.53 11.36
N LEU A 115 -5.06 10.24 10.12
CA LEU A 115 -3.73 10.59 9.58
C LEU A 115 -3.58 12.10 9.32
N GLY A 116 -4.68 12.83 9.14
CA GLY A 116 -4.64 14.28 8.91
C GLY A 116 -3.92 14.69 7.62
N ILE A 117 -3.93 13.83 6.61
CA ILE A 117 -3.22 14.04 5.33
C ILE A 117 -4.08 14.76 4.29
N GLU A 118 -3.45 15.60 3.48
CA GLU A 118 -4.09 16.23 2.32
C GLU A 118 -4.07 15.30 1.10
N VAL A 119 -5.25 15.03 0.54
CA VAL A 119 -5.42 14.17 -0.62
C VAL A 119 -6.35 14.86 -1.63
N GLU A 120 -5.95 14.89 -2.89
CA GLU A 120 -6.75 15.36 -4.02
C GLU A 120 -7.21 14.19 -4.89
N SER A 121 -6.39 13.15 -5.03
CA SER A 121 -6.72 11.96 -5.80
C SER A 121 -6.19 10.68 -5.17
N MET A 122 -6.86 9.57 -5.48
CA MET A 122 -6.48 8.24 -5.03
C MET A 122 -6.34 7.32 -6.25
N TYR A 123 -5.27 6.54 -6.29
CA TYR A 123 -5.04 5.51 -7.31
C TYR A 123 -5.15 4.13 -6.69
N VAL A 124 -6.20 3.41 -7.09
CA VAL A 124 -6.54 2.08 -6.62
C VAL A 124 -5.86 1.05 -7.54
N SER A 125 -4.91 0.31 -6.99
CA SER A 125 -4.19 -0.73 -7.74
C SER A 125 -5.00 -2.02 -7.89
N TRP A 126 -6.04 -2.22 -7.07
CA TRP A 126 -6.92 -3.37 -7.16
C TRP A 126 -8.30 -3.11 -6.52
N PRO A 127 -9.39 -3.59 -7.14
CA PRO A 127 -9.44 -4.24 -8.45
C PRO A 127 -9.33 -3.23 -9.58
N LEU A 128 -8.80 -3.68 -10.73
CA LEU A 128 -8.65 -2.83 -11.91
C LEU A 128 -10.00 -2.52 -12.55
N ASN A 129 -10.02 -1.46 -13.36
CA ASN A 129 -11.19 -1.01 -14.11
C ASN A 129 -11.87 -2.19 -14.85
N GLY A 130 -13.20 -2.25 -14.75
CA GLY A 130 -14.04 -3.33 -15.30
C GLY A 130 -14.45 -4.40 -14.29
N TYR A 131 -13.82 -4.47 -13.12
CA TYR A 131 -14.26 -5.38 -12.05
C TYR A 131 -15.45 -4.82 -11.28
N GLY A 132 -16.67 -5.17 -11.70
CA GLY A 132 -17.90 -4.80 -10.98
C GLY A 132 -18.07 -3.29 -10.78
N GLY A 133 -17.65 -2.50 -11.78
CA GLY A 133 -17.77 -1.04 -11.79
C GLY A 133 -16.81 -0.29 -10.87
N VAL A 134 -15.77 -0.94 -10.34
CA VAL A 134 -14.77 -0.26 -9.50
C VAL A 134 -13.89 0.65 -10.35
N ARG A 135 -13.67 1.87 -9.85
CA ARG A 135 -12.79 2.88 -10.47
C ARG A 135 -11.36 2.74 -9.93
N ASP A 136 -10.40 2.89 -10.83
CA ASP A 136 -8.96 2.90 -10.54
C ASP A 136 -8.45 4.30 -10.13
N THR A 137 -9.08 5.35 -10.64
CA THR A 137 -8.81 6.74 -10.25
C THR A 137 -10.03 7.33 -9.55
N VAL A 138 -9.83 7.86 -8.36
CA VAL A 138 -10.90 8.42 -7.51
C VAL A 138 -10.52 9.83 -7.09
N ARG A 139 -11.40 10.80 -7.31
CA ARG A 139 -11.21 12.14 -6.75
C ARG A 139 -11.55 12.14 -5.26
N PHE A 140 -10.79 12.88 -4.46
CA PHE A 140 -10.99 12.86 -3.02
C PHE A 140 -12.33 13.44 -2.58
N ASP A 141 -12.89 14.41 -3.31
CA ASP A 141 -14.23 14.95 -3.05
C ASP A 141 -15.34 13.89 -3.24
N GLU A 142 -15.26 13.09 -4.30
CA GLU A 142 -16.16 11.95 -4.52
C GLU A 142 -16.03 10.89 -3.42
N PHE A 143 -14.80 10.57 -3.01
CA PHE A 143 -14.55 9.66 -1.88
C PHE A 143 -15.15 10.18 -0.57
N ARG A 144 -14.95 11.47 -0.27
CA ARG A 144 -15.51 12.12 0.92
C ARG A 144 -17.04 12.13 0.92
N ALA A 145 -17.66 12.34 -0.23
CA ALA A 145 -19.11 12.22 -0.37
C ALA A 145 -19.59 10.81 -0.03
N ALA A 146 -18.92 9.77 -0.55
CA ALA A 146 -19.25 8.38 -0.23
C ALA A 146 -19.01 8.03 1.25
N CYS A 147 -18.01 8.62 1.91
CA CYS A 147 -17.80 8.51 3.36
C CYS A 147 -18.91 9.19 4.19
N ALA A 148 -19.61 10.18 3.66
CA ALA A 148 -20.71 10.85 4.35
C ALA A 148 -22.02 10.07 4.28
N LEU A 149 -22.13 9.11 3.35
CA LEU A 149 -23.31 8.26 3.25
C LEU A 149 -23.46 7.37 4.50
N PRO A 150 -24.71 7.11 4.93
CA PRO A 150 -24.98 6.23 6.06
C PRO A 150 -24.45 4.83 5.75
N SER A 151 -23.85 4.20 6.77
CA SER A 151 -23.48 2.80 6.68
C SER A 151 -24.75 1.96 6.52
N PRO A 152 -24.77 1.00 5.58
CA PRO A 152 -25.88 0.05 5.45
C PRO A 152 -26.01 -0.87 6.66
#